data_AF-A0A402CRG6-F1
#
_entry.id   AF-A0A402CRG6-F1
#
_cell.length_a   1.000
_cell.length_b   1.000
_cell.length_c   1.000
_cell.angle_alpha   90.00
_cell.angle_beta   90.00
_cell.angle_gamma   90.00
#
_symmetry.space_group_name_H-M   'P 1'
#
loop_
_entity.id
_entity.type
_entity.pdbx_description
1 polymer ?
#
loop_
_entity_poly.entity_id
_entity_poly.type
_entity_poly.pdbx_seq_one_letter_code
_entity_poly.pdbx_strand_id
1 'polypeptide(L)'
;MAHPKCGRPCKTKNGAPCENAAGQRTDHVGVGACWKHGGNGGRPVKHGLYSKIERPRLKELLDAADELGDPLDLLPHVKMLGALVTDWVERYDTFTEALIAWHQSYDNPERVSKPTQLLDITSAAGLIGQIGAMVDRIHKHQDKTAVPLVALDDYVTSIGLAVIQAARETIHDDALRAEFIAVADKRLADVRIDLPARKGA
;
A
#
# COMPACT_ATOMS: atom_id res chain seq x y z
N MET A 1 46.08 24.25 3.55
CA MET A 1 45.96 23.53 2.27
C MET A 1 44.83 24.18 1.48
N ALA A 2 45.01 24.49 0.19
CA ALA A 2 43.94 25.06 -0.62
C ALA A 2 42.89 23.98 -0.93
N HIS A 3 41.63 24.21 -0.59
CA HIS A 3 40.54 23.29 -0.95
C HIS A 3 40.26 23.38 -2.46
N PRO A 4 39.89 22.26 -3.12
CA PRO A 4 39.52 22.28 -4.53
C PRO A 4 38.29 23.19 -4.75
N LYS A 5 38.19 23.80 -5.93
CA LYS A 5 37.05 24.68 -6.28
C LYS A 5 35.81 23.86 -6.63
N CYS A 6 34.63 24.44 -6.40
CA CYS A 6 33.34 23.82 -6.69
C CYS A 6 33.12 23.50 -8.18
N GLY A 7 33.68 24.29 -9.10
CA GLY A 7 33.70 23.98 -10.54
C GLY A 7 32.36 24.03 -11.30
N ARG A 8 31.20 24.00 -10.63
CA ARG A 8 29.89 24.08 -11.28
C ARG A 8 29.63 25.43 -11.96
N PRO A 9 28.92 25.45 -13.11
CA PRO A 9 28.65 26.68 -13.86
C PRO A 9 27.72 27.63 -13.11
N CYS A 10 28.14 28.89 -12.94
CA CYS A 10 27.37 29.95 -12.29
C CYS A 10 26.28 30.49 -13.23
N LYS A 11 25.01 30.44 -12.83
CA LYS A 11 23.90 31.02 -13.62
C LYS A 11 24.03 32.54 -13.82
N THR A 12 24.58 33.27 -12.84
CA THR A 12 24.71 34.74 -12.90
C THR A 12 25.94 35.23 -13.64
N LYS A 13 26.91 34.36 -13.95
CA LYS A 13 28.16 34.71 -14.63
C LYS A 13 28.28 34.02 -16.00
N ASN A 14 27.18 33.94 -16.77
CA ASN A 14 27.15 33.28 -18.09
C ASN A 14 27.78 31.88 -18.12
N GLY A 15 27.57 31.08 -17.07
CA GLY A 15 28.09 29.71 -16.99
C GLY A 15 29.55 29.59 -16.54
N ALA A 16 30.23 30.69 -16.20
CA ALA A 16 31.60 30.63 -15.68
C ALA A 16 31.69 29.72 -14.44
N PRO A 17 32.78 28.94 -14.28
CA PRO A 17 32.92 27.97 -13.19
C PRO A 17 32.94 28.65 -11.82
N CYS A 18 32.34 27.98 -10.84
CA CYS A 18 32.27 28.46 -9.47
C CYS A 18 33.64 28.54 -8.81
N GLU A 19 34.00 29.72 -8.30
CA GLU A 19 35.28 29.96 -7.64
C GLU A 19 35.28 29.68 -6.12
N ASN A 20 34.10 29.42 -5.55
CA ASN A 20 34.00 29.01 -4.15
C ASN A 20 34.71 27.67 -3.93
N ALA A 21 35.22 27.46 -2.71
CA ALA A 21 35.70 26.14 -2.30
C ALA A 21 34.59 25.08 -2.45
N ALA A 22 34.98 23.88 -2.86
CA ALA A 22 34.10 22.70 -2.88
C ALA A 22 33.53 22.47 -1.48
N GLY A 23 32.24 22.16 -1.38
CA GLY A 23 31.55 22.00 -0.11
C GLY A 23 31.52 23.24 0.80
N GLN A 24 31.79 24.45 0.28
CA GLN A 24 31.74 25.66 1.11
C GLN A 24 30.33 25.82 1.70
N ARG A 25 30.26 25.91 3.05
CA ARG A 25 29.02 25.97 3.86
C ARG A 25 28.11 24.74 3.69
N THR A 26 28.71 23.56 3.54
CA THR A 26 28.00 22.27 3.58
C THR A 26 28.65 21.35 4.62
N ASP A 27 28.06 20.18 4.85
CA ASP A 27 28.59 19.09 5.69
C ASP A 27 29.77 18.32 5.06
N HIS A 28 30.13 18.62 3.80
CA HIS A 28 31.20 17.96 3.05
C HIS A 28 32.23 18.95 2.48
N VAL A 29 32.92 19.68 3.36
CA VAL A 29 33.93 20.69 2.98
C VAL A 29 35.09 20.05 2.20
N GLY A 30 35.40 20.61 1.03
CA GLY A 30 36.46 20.13 0.15
C GLY A 30 36.00 19.12 -0.91
N VAL A 31 34.73 18.72 -0.94
CA VAL A 31 34.19 17.78 -1.93
C VAL A 31 32.96 18.39 -2.64
N GLY A 32 32.81 18.13 -3.92
CA GLY A 32 31.57 18.41 -4.67
C GLY A 32 31.14 19.88 -4.76
N ALA A 33 29.82 20.09 -4.84
CA ALA A 33 29.22 21.41 -5.06
C ALA A 33 29.17 22.25 -3.77
N CYS A 34 29.34 23.57 -3.89
CA CYS A 34 29.12 24.48 -2.76
C CYS A 34 27.62 24.69 -2.47
N TRP A 35 27.29 25.32 -1.33
CA TRP A 35 25.90 25.62 -0.94
C TRP A 35 25.09 26.37 -2.02
N LYS A 36 25.74 27.24 -2.82
CA LYS A 36 25.08 27.97 -3.92
C LYS A 36 24.74 27.09 -5.13
N HIS A 37 25.42 25.96 -5.28
CA HIS A 37 25.23 25.02 -6.39
C HIS A 37 24.60 23.68 -5.96
N GLY A 38 23.85 23.71 -4.84
CA GLY A 38 23.08 22.57 -4.35
C GLY A 38 23.87 21.56 -3.54
N GLY A 39 25.04 21.96 -3.01
CA GLY A 39 25.82 21.08 -2.13
C GLY A 39 25.06 20.66 -0.88
N ASN A 40 24.37 21.59 -0.22
CA ASN A 40 23.74 21.32 1.09
C ASN A 40 22.37 20.61 1.03
N GLY A 41 22.16 19.74 0.04
CA GLY A 41 20.83 19.30 -0.36
C GLY A 41 20.12 20.39 -1.16
N GLY A 42 19.33 20.00 -2.16
CA GLY A 42 18.56 20.93 -2.99
C GLY A 42 17.68 21.88 -2.17
N ARG A 43 17.14 22.93 -2.81
CA ARG A 43 16.12 23.78 -2.19
C ARG A 43 15.03 22.86 -1.59
N PRO A 44 14.50 23.16 -0.39
CA PRO A 44 13.38 22.41 0.17
C PRO A 44 12.33 22.20 -0.92
N VAL A 45 11.87 20.96 -1.09
CA VAL A 45 10.86 20.62 -2.09
C VAL A 45 9.65 21.47 -1.78
N LYS A 46 9.44 22.56 -2.54
CA LYS A 46 8.38 23.55 -2.27
C LYS A 46 7.01 23.11 -2.79
N HIS A 47 6.97 22.02 -3.57
CA HIS A 47 5.81 21.58 -4.32
C HIS A 47 5.67 20.06 -4.24
N GLY A 48 4.45 19.59 -3.97
CA GLY A 48 4.12 18.18 -3.69
C GLY A 48 3.19 18.09 -2.48
N LEU A 49 2.33 17.06 -2.41
CA LEU A 49 1.32 16.89 -1.34
C LEU A 49 1.91 17.00 0.07
N TYR A 50 3.19 16.63 0.24
CA TYR A 50 3.89 16.61 1.52
C TYR A 50 5.03 17.64 1.64
N SER A 51 5.14 18.57 0.70
CA SER A 51 6.19 19.63 0.66
C SER A 51 6.25 20.55 1.89
N LYS A 52 5.19 20.56 2.72
CA LYS A 52 5.08 21.40 3.92
C LYS A 52 5.36 20.65 5.23
N ILE A 53 5.63 19.35 5.18
CA ILE A 53 5.83 18.53 6.37
C ILE A 53 7.31 18.61 6.79
N GLU A 54 7.65 19.54 7.68
CA GLU A 54 8.99 19.71 8.25
C GLU A 54 9.23 18.81 9.48
N ARG A 55 8.80 17.54 9.45
CA ARG A 55 9.02 16.59 10.54
C ARG A 55 9.95 15.47 10.07
N PRO A 56 11.26 15.51 10.42
CA PRO A 56 12.25 14.50 10.01
C PRO A 56 11.78 13.07 10.30
N ARG A 57 11.24 12.85 11.51
CA ARG A 57 10.68 11.55 11.91
C ARG A 57 9.53 11.06 11.02
N LEU A 58 8.68 11.96 10.52
CA LEU A 58 7.57 11.57 9.66
C LEU A 58 8.06 11.18 8.27
N LYS A 59 9.14 11.82 7.80
CA LYS A 59 9.81 11.42 6.56
C LYS A 59 10.43 10.03 6.68
N GLU A 60 11.15 9.76 7.78
CA GLU A 60 11.71 8.43 8.05
C GLU A 60 10.64 7.34 8.09
N LEU A 61 9.48 7.63 8.69
CA LEU A 61 8.35 6.71 8.73
C LEU A 61 7.70 6.49 7.35
N LEU A 62 7.67 7.52 6.49
CA LEU A 62 7.17 7.40 5.11
C LEU A 62 8.15 6.60 4.25
N ASP A 63 9.45 6.88 4.34
CA ASP A 63 10.49 6.16 3.60
C ASP A 63 10.47 4.66 4.00
N ALA A 64 10.32 4.35 5.30
CA ALA A 64 10.15 2.96 5.77
C ALA A 64 8.81 2.32 5.34
N ALA A 65 7.75 3.12 5.16
CA ALA A 65 6.48 2.64 4.64
C ALA A 65 6.54 2.29 3.15
N ASP A 66 7.31 3.05 2.36
CA ASP A 66 7.54 2.74 0.95
C ASP A 66 8.33 1.42 0.76
N GLU A 67 9.16 1.05 1.74
CA GLU A 67 9.89 -0.23 1.75
C GLU A 67 9.00 -1.45 2.08
N LEU A 68 7.82 -1.25 2.66
CA LEU A 68 6.92 -2.32 3.12
C LEU A 68 6.12 -3.01 1.99
N GLY A 69 6.23 -2.53 0.75
CA GLY A 69 5.58 -3.13 -0.42
C GLY A 69 4.30 -2.38 -0.84
N ASP A 70 3.38 -3.08 -1.52
CA ASP A 70 2.13 -2.46 -1.98
C ASP A 70 1.32 -1.95 -0.78
N PRO A 71 1.03 -0.63 -0.66
CA PRO A 71 0.27 -0.08 0.45
C PRO A 71 -1.18 -0.60 0.52
N LEU A 72 -1.68 -1.21 -0.55
CA LEU A 72 -2.99 -1.88 -0.57
C LEU A 72 -2.91 -3.34 -0.12
N ASP A 73 -1.72 -3.92 -0.02
CA ASP A 73 -1.52 -5.23 0.58
C ASP A 73 -1.54 -5.14 2.11
N LEU A 74 -2.74 -5.30 2.66
CA LEU A 74 -2.98 -5.27 4.10
C LEU A 74 -2.78 -6.64 4.75
N LEU A 75 -2.42 -7.68 3.98
CA LEU A 75 -2.24 -9.03 4.50
C LEU A 75 -1.16 -9.14 5.59
N PRO A 76 0.01 -8.46 5.49
CA PRO A 76 1.01 -8.48 6.56
C PRO A 76 0.46 -7.88 7.86
N HIS A 77 -0.32 -6.81 7.76
CA HIS A 77 -0.93 -6.13 8.91
C HIS A 77 -1.98 -7.02 9.57
N VAL A 78 -2.84 -7.69 8.79
CA VAL A 78 -3.82 -8.65 9.31
C VAL A 78 -3.12 -9.83 10.01
N LYS A 79 -2.03 -10.36 9.45
CA LYS A 79 -1.23 -11.41 10.09
C LYS A 79 -0.63 -10.96 11.43
N MET A 80 -0.05 -9.77 11.47
CA MET A 80 0.47 -9.17 12.71
C MET A 80 -0.63 -9.04 13.77
N LEU A 81 -1.81 -8.54 13.37
CA LEU A 81 -2.95 -8.40 14.27
C LEU A 81 -3.44 -9.77 14.78
N GLY A 82 -3.50 -10.78 13.92
CA GLY A 82 -3.80 -12.16 14.32
C GLY A 82 -2.81 -12.67 15.38
N ALA A 83 -1.51 -12.47 15.16
CA ALA A 83 -0.48 -12.86 16.13
C ALA A 83 -0.62 -12.13 17.49
N LEU A 84 -0.95 -10.82 17.47
CA LEU A 84 -1.19 -10.05 18.71
C LEU A 84 -2.41 -10.56 19.48
N VAL A 85 -3.47 -10.96 18.77
CA VAL A 85 -4.66 -11.54 19.40
C VAL A 85 -4.32 -12.90 20.02
N THR A 86 -3.56 -13.75 19.31
CA THR A 86 -3.09 -15.04 19.84
C THR A 86 -2.26 -14.85 21.11
N ASP A 87 -1.25 -13.97 21.09
CA ASP A 87 -0.44 -13.64 22.26
C ASP A 87 -1.28 -13.14 23.44
N TRP A 88 -2.30 -12.31 23.17
CA TRP A 88 -3.20 -11.83 24.22
C TRP A 88 -4.00 -12.95 24.88
N VAL A 89 -4.50 -13.91 24.09
CA VAL A 89 -5.23 -15.09 24.60
C VAL A 89 -4.31 -15.96 25.46
N GLU A 90 -3.08 -16.22 25.00
CA GLU A 90 -2.11 -17.03 25.75
C GLU A 90 -1.72 -16.38 27.09
N ARG A 91 -1.56 -15.06 27.12
CA ARG A 91 -1.31 -14.31 28.36
C ARG A 91 -2.52 -14.29 29.29
N TYR A 92 -3.73 -14.36 28.74
CA TYR A 92 -4.95 -14.45 29.54
C TYR A 92 -5.02 -15.75 30.34
N ASP A 93 -4.63 -16.87 29.73
CA ASP A 93 -4.58 -18.16 30.42
C ASP A 93 -3.54 -18.14 31.55
N THR A 94 -2.33 -17.65 31.26
CA THR A 94 -1.26 -17.49 32.27
C THR A 94 -1.72 -16.66 33.47
N PHE A 95 -2.43 -15.55 33.23
CA PHE A 95 -2.96 -14.71 34.29
C PHE A 95 -4.07 -15.39 35.09
N THR A 96 -4.95 -16.12 34.40
CA THR A 96 -6.03 -16.89 35.03
C THR A 96 -5.47 -17.96 35.96
N GLU A 97 -4.45 -18.69 35.52
CA GLU A 97 -3.73 -19.66 36.34
C GLU A 97 -3.09 -19.01 37.58
N ALA A 98 -2.42 -17.88 37.41
CA ALA A 98 -1.82 -17.14 38.52
C ALA A 98 -2.87 -16.66 39.54
N LEU A 99 -4.05 -16.23 39.06
CA LEU A 99 -5.17 -15.80 39.91
C LEU A 99 -5.74 -16.99 40.72
N ILE A 100 -5.90 -18.15 40.07
CA ILE A 100 -6.36 -19.39 40.70
C ILE A 100 -5.34 -19.84 41.76
N ALA A 101 -4.06 -19.88 41.42
CA ALA A 101 -2.99 -20.26 42.34
C ALA A 101 -2.93 -19.34 43.56
N TRP A 102 -3.06 -18.03 43.34
CA TRP A 102 -3.15 -17.05 44.42
C TRP A 102 -4.36 -17.33 45.32
N HIS A 103 -5.54 -17.55 44.75
CA HIS A 103 -6.76 -17.85 45.50
C HIS A 103 -6.65 -19.13 46.34
N GLN A 104 -6.08 -20.19 45.76
CA GLN A 104 -5.86 -21.47 46.43
C GLN A 104 -4.81 -21.40 47.56
N SER A 105 -3.90 -20.42 47.51
CA SER A 105 -2.86 -20.25 48.53
C SER A 105 -3.34 -19.67 49.86
N TYR A 106 -4.63 -19.33 50.01
CA TYR A 106 -5.14 -18.65 51.20
C TYR A 106 -4.94 -19.42 52.51
N ASP A 107 -5.00 -20.75 52.45
CA ASP A 107 -4.80 -21.67 53.57
C ASP A 107 -3.37 -22.20 53.68
N ASN A 108 -2.47 -21.83 52.75
CA ASN A 108 -1.07 -22.25 52.75
C ASN A 108 -0.19 -21.20 53.48
N PRO A 109 0.67 -21.60 54.44
CA PRO A 109 1.67 -20.70 55.03
C PRO A 109 2.64 -20.11 53.99
N GLU A 110 2.92 -20.78 52.88
CA GLU A 110 3.67 -20.24 51.74
C GLU A 110 2.72 -19.56 50.74
N ARG A 111 2.31 -18.33 51.03
CA ARG A 111 1.39 -17.57 50.17
C ARG A 111 2.03 -17.13 48.87
N VAL A 112 1.35 -17.37 47.76
CA VAL A 112 1.70 -16.83 46.45
C VAL A 112 1.36 -15.34 46.42
N SER A 113 2.18 -14.52 45.77
CA SER A 113 1.91 -13.08 45.64
C SER A 113 0.71 -12.83 44.73
N LYS A 114 -0.17 -11.89 45.12
CA LYS A 114 -1.31 -11.48 44.30
C LYS A 114 -0.84 -10.91 42.96
N PRO A 115 -1.39 -11.36 41.81
CA PRO A 115 -1.15 -10.71 40.53
C PRO A 115 -1.56 -9.23 40.57
N THR A 116 -0.62 -8.33 40.24
CA THR A 116 -0.83 -6.88 40.34
C THR A 116 -1.36 -6.24 39.06
N GLN A 117 -1.19 -6.90 37.92
CA GLN A 117 -1.57 -6.37 36.62
C GLN A 117 -2.92 -6.93 36.18
N LEU A 118 -3.97 -6.11 36.21
CA LEU A 118 -5.25 -6.49 35.60
C LEU A 118 -5.12 -6.46 34.08
N LEU A 119 -5.41 -7.58 33.42
CA LEU A 119 -5.59 -7.61 31.97
C LEU A 119 -6.84 -6.80 31.62
N ASP A 120 -6.64 -5.70 30.90
CA ASP A 120 -7.74 -4.90 30.40
C ASP A 120 -8.34 -5.52 29.14
N ILE A 121 -9.46 -6.21 29.32
CA ILE A 121 -10.24 -6.85 28.24
C ILE A 121 -10.87 -5.79 27.33
N THR A 122 -11.12 -4.57 27.83
CA THR A 122 -11.77 -3.52 27.03
C THR A 122 -10.86 -3.00 25.92
N SER A 123 -9.56 -2.90 26.19
CA SER A 123 -8.55 -2.56 25.19
C SER A 123 -8.48 -3.60 24.06
N ALA A 124 -8.58 -4.89 24.38
CA ALA A 124 -8.58 -5.97 23.39
C ALA A 124 -9.84 -5.94 22.52
N ALA A 125 -11.02 -5.78 23.12
CA ALA A 125 -12.28 -5.65 22.39
C ALA A 125 -12.29 -4.42 21.45
N GLY A 126 -11.74 -3.30 21.91
CA GLY A 126 -11.59 -2.09 21.09
C GLY A 126 -10.68 -2.31 19.87
N LEU A 127 -9.55 -2.99 20.06
CA LEU A 127 -8.64 -3.35 18.97
C LEU A 127 -9.32 -4.26 17.94
N ILE A 128 -10.01 -5.32 18.39
CA ILE A 128 -10.77 -6.22 17.50
C ILE A 128 -11.80 -5.45 16.68
N GLY A 129 -12.52 -4.50 17.29
CA GLY A 129 -13.47 -3.64 16.59
C GLY A 129 -12.83 -2.78 15.50
N GLN A 130 -11.66 -2.18 15.78
CA GLN A 130 -10.92 -1.38 14.81
C GLN A 130 -10.43 -2.22 13.62
N ILE A 131 -9.95 -3.44 13.88
CA ILE A 131 -9.53 -4.40 12.85
C ILE A 131 -10.72 -4.77 11.98
N GLY A 132 -11.86 -5.14 12.57
CA GLY A 132 -13.07 -5.48 11.83
C GLY A 132 -13.51 -4.35 10.90
N ALA A 133 -13.48 -3.11 11.37
CA ALA A 133 -13.80 -1.94 10.56
C ALA A 133 -12.77 -1.68 9.43
N MET A 134 -11.49 -2.03 9.63
CA MET A 134 -10.51 -1.99 8.54
C MET A 134 -10.82 -3.05 7.48
N VAL A 135 -10.99 -4.31 7.88
CA VAL A 135 -11.29 -5.43 6.95
C VAL A 135 -12.55 -5.16 6.13
N ASP A 136 -13.62 -4.69 6.78
CA ASP A 136 -14.86 -4.32 6.09
C ASP A 136 -14.64 -3.22 5.02
N ARG A 137 -13.79 -2.23 5.31
CA ARG A 137 -13.44 -1.19 4.33
C ARG A 137 -12.62 -1.74 3.16
N ILE A 138 -11.73 -2.70 3.40
CA ILE A 138 -10.96 -3.37 2.35
C ILE A 138 -11.90 -4.13 1.42
N HIS A 139 -12.81 -4.95 1.97
CA HIS A 139 -13.79 -5.69 1.18
C HIS A 139 -14.67 -4.73 0.38
N LYS A 140 -15.19 -3.67 1.01
CA LYS A 140 -15.96 -2.65 0.29
C LYS A 140 -15.18 -1.95 -0.82
N HIS A 141 -13.87 -1.78 -0.66
CA HIS A 141 -13.03 -1.21 -1.72
C HIS A 141 -12.82 -2.22 -2.85
N GLN A 142 -12.50 -3.47 -2.52
CA GLN A 142 -12.35 -4.57 -3.48
C GLN A 142 -13.64 -4.77 -4.29
N ASP A 143 -14.80 -4.77 -3.64
CA ASP A 143 -16.12 -4.86 -4.27
C ASP A 143 -16.40 -3.69 -5.23
N LYS A 144 -15.89 -2.49 -4.92
CA LYS A 144 -16.04 -1.31 -5.79
C LYS A 144 -15.10 -1.34 -6.99
N THR A 145 -13.91 -1.90 -6.85
CA THR A 145 -12.94 -2.06 -7.95
C THR A 145 -13.19 -3.30 -8.80
N ALA A 146 -13.92 -4.29 -8.27
CA ALA A 146 -14.32 -5.45 -9.04
C ALA A 146 -15.34 -5.03 -10.09
N VAL A 147 -14.98 -5.18 -11.37
CA VAL A 147 -15.95 -5.06 -12.46
C VAL A 147 -16.97 -6.19 -12.25
N PRO A 148 -18.26 -5.89 -12.06
CA PRO A 148 -19.26 -6.94 -11.90
C PRO A 148 -19.22 -7.82 -13.15
N LEU A 149 -19.26 -9.15 -12.99
CA LEU A 149 -19.17 -10.10 -14.11
C LEU A 149 -20.19 -9.81 -15.22
N VAL A 150 -21.35 -9.24 -14.87
CA VAL A 150 -22.36 -8.72 -15.81
C VAL A 150 -21.79 -7.63 -16.71
N ALA A 151 -21.11 -6.63 -16.14
CA ALA A 151 -20.49 -5.55 -16.92
C ALA A 151 -19.33 -6.06 -17.79
N LEU A 152 -18.62 -7.09 -17.34
CA LEU A 152 -17.60 -7.75 -18.17
C LEU A 152 -18.22 -8.50 -19.35
N ASP A 153 -19.31 -9.24 -19.13
CA ASP A 153 -20.06 -9.94 -20.19
C ASP A 153 -20.63 -8.95 -21.23
N ASP A 154 -21.22 -7.85 -20.77
CA ASP A 154 -21.70 -6.75 -21.62
C ASP A 154 -20.54 -6.15 -22.45
N TYR A 155 -19.40 -5.91 -21.81
CA TYR A 155 -18.23 -5.34 -22.47
C TYR A 155 -17.64 -6.28 -23.54
N VAL A 156 -17.45 -7.56 -23.22
CA VAL A 156 -16.96 -8.57 -24.17
C VAL A 156 -17.92 -8.72 -25.34
N THR A 157 -19.23 -8.73 -25.08
CA THR A 157 -20.27 -8.75 -26.13
C THR A 157 -20.16 -7.52 -27.03
N SER A 158 -19.97 -6.33 -26.46
CA SER A 158 -19.82 -5.09 -27.24
C SER A 158 -18.59 -5.10 -28.15
N ILE A 159 -17.46 -5.64 -27.67
CA ILE A 159 -16.25 -5.80 -28.48
C ILE A 159 -16.50 -6.80 -29.61
N GLY A 160 -17.12 -7.95 -29.31
CA GLY A 160 -17.43 -8.96 -30.32
C GLY A 160 -18.28 -8.40 -31.45
N LEU A 161 -19.34 -7.65 -31.12
CA LEU A 161 -20.18 -6.97 -32.10
C LEU A 161 -19.41 -5.93 -32.92
N ALA A 162 -18.53 -5.15 -32.28
CA ALA A 162 -17.70 -4.17 -32.98
C ALA A 162 -16.73 -4.84 -33.97
N VAL A 163 -16.14 -5.98 -33.61
CA VAL A 163 -15.25 -6.76 -34.50
C VAL A 163 -16.02 -7.33 -35.68
N ILE A 164 -17.22 -7.89 -35.44
CA ILE A 164 -18.09 -8.40 -36.51
C ILE A 164 -18.47 -7.26 -37.46
N GLN A 165 -18.81 -6.09 -36.93
CA GLN A 165 -19.15 -4.92 -37.73
C GLN A 165 -17.95 -4.44 -38.56
N ALA A 166 -16.76 -4.32 -37.94
CA ALA A 166 -15.55 -3.94 -38.66
C ALA A 166 -15.21 -4.92 -39.78
N ALA A 167 -15.33 -6.23 -39.53
CA ALA A 167 -15.12 -7.25 -40.56
C ALA A 167 -16.10 -7.11 -41.74
N ARG A 168 -17.34 -6.67 -41.48
CA ARG A 168 -18.30 -6.38 -42.56
C ARG A 168 -17.90 -5.20 -43.43
N GLU A 169 -17.24 -4.21 -42.85
CA GLU A 169 -16.82 -3.00 -43.55
C GLU A 169 -15.51 -3.23 -44.34
N THR A 170 -14.59 -4.04 -43.81
CA THR A 170 -13.24 -4.18 -44.36
C THR A 170 -13.03 -5.42 -45.23
N ILE A 171 -13.78 -6.50 -45.03
CA ILE A 171 -13.60 -7.74 -45.81
C ILE A 171 -14.54 -7.71 -47.01
N HIS A 172 -14.00 -7.42 -48.19
CA HIS A 172 -14.77 -7.32 -49.43
C HIS A 172 -15.09 -8.67 -50.08
N ASP A 173 -14.31 -9.72 -49.78
CA ASP A 173 -14.62 -11.09 -50.22
C ASP A 173 -15.77 -11.66 -49.40
N ASP A 174 -16.89 -11.95 -50.08
CA ASP A 174 -18.12 -12.41 -49.45
C ASP A 174 -17.98 -13.78 -48.76
N ALA A 175 -17.20 -14.70 -49.35
CA ALA A 175 -17.00 -16.03 -48.81
C ALA A 175 -16.13 -15.98 -47.56
N LEU A 176 -15.01 -15.25 -47.62
CA LEU A 176 -14.11 -15.06 -46.49
C LEU A 176 -14.79 -14.30 -45.34
N ARG A 177 -15.59 -13.27 -45.65
CA ARG A 177 -16.35 -12.51 -44.66
C ARG A 177 -17.37 -13.41 -43.94
N ALA A 178 -18.10 -14.24 -44.67
CA ALA A 178 -19.08 -15.15 -44.10
C ALA A 178 -18.42 -16.19 -43.17
N GLU A 179 -17.28 -16.75 -43.59
CA GLU A 179 -16.50 -17.68 -42.76
C GLU A 179 -16.00 -17.01 -41.48
N PHE A 180 -15.41 -15.81 -41.58
CA PHE A 180 -14.93 -15.06 -40.42
C PHE A 180 -16.05 -14.78 -39.42
N ILE A 181 -17.20 -14.27 -39.88
CA ILE A 181 -18.33 -13.96 -39.00
C ILE A 181 -18.83 -15.22 -38.30
N ALA A 182 -18.95 -16.36 -39.01
CA ALA A 182 -19.39 -17.61 -38.41
C ALA A 182 -18.43 -18.10 -37.30
N VAL A 183 -17.12 -17.95 -37.50
CA VAL A 183 -16.12 -18.27 -36.47
C VAL A 183 -16.20 -17.30 -35.30
N ALA A 184 -16.32 -16.00 -35.58
CA ALA A 184 -16.43 -14.97 -34.54
C ALA A 184 -17.67 -15.15 -33.67
N ASP A 185 -18.84 -15.41 -34.27
CA ASP A 185 -20.09 -15.68 -33.55
C ASP A 185 -19.96 -16.92 -32.66
N LYS A 186 -19.38 -18.01 -33.19
CA LYS A 186 -19.14 -19.22 -32.41
C LYS A 186 -18.23 -18.94 -31.20
N ARG A 187 -17.14 -18.21 -31.41
CA ARG A 187 -16.20 -17.86 -30.34
C ARG A 187 -16.81 -16.92 -29.31
N LEU A 188 -17.65 -15.98 -29.73
CA LEU A 188 -18.35 -15.09 -28.82
C LEU A 188 -19.35 -15.87 -27.95
N ALA A 189 -20.05 -16.86 -28.53
CA ALA A 189 -20.92 -17.76 -27.79
C ALA A 189 -20.16 -18.63 -26.78
N ASP A 190 -18.96 -19.12 -27.14
CA ASP A 190 -18.10 -19.93 -26.25
C ASP A 190 -17.54 -19.13 -25.06
N VAL A 191 -17.34 -17.82 -25.21
CA VAL A 191 -16.77 -16.93 -24.17
C VAL A 191 -17.85 -16.41 -23.20
N ARG A 192 -19.12 -16.61 -23.52
CA ARG A 192 -20.23 -16.09 -22.74
C ARG A 192 -20.15 -16.58 -21.30
N ILE A 193 -20.18 -15.65 -20.36
CA ILE A 193 -20.04 -15.97 -18.95
C ILE A 193 -21.40 -16.46 -18.47
N ASP A 194 -21.52 -17.74 -18.11
CA ASP A 194 -22.75 -18.30 -17.54
C ASP A 194 -23.04 -17.66 -16.17
N LEU A 195 -23.78 -16.57 -16.21
CA LEU A 195 -24.21 -15.85 -15.02
C LEU A 195 -25.42 -16.57 -14.41
N PRO A 196 -25.42 -16.83 -13.09
CA PRO A 196 -26.59 -17.40 -12.44
C PRO A 196 -27.79 -16.50 -12.67
N ALA A 197 -28.94 -17.10 -13.02
CA ALA A 197 -30.17 -16.37 -13.26
C ALA A 197 -30.43 -15.37 -12.12
N ARG A 198 -30.59 -14.08 -12.47
CA ARG A 198 -30.90 -13.00 -11.52
C ARG A 198 -32.11 -13.42 -10.70
N LYS A 199 -31.90 -13.79 -9.43
CA LYS A 199 -33.00 -14.00 -8.49
C LYS A 199 -33.58 -12.64 -8.14
N GLY A 200 -34.61 -12.22 -8.86
CA GLY A 200 -35.51 -11.12 -8.51
C GLY A 200 -34.88 -9.73 -8.57
N ALA A 201 -35.07 -9.06 -9.70
CA ALA A 201 -35.27 -7.60 -9.72
C ALA A 201 -36.74 -7.31 -9.39
#